data_AF-A0A7W6JVU9-F1
#
_entry.id   AF-A0A7W6JVU9-F1
#
_cell.length_a   1.000
_cell.length_b   1.000
_cell.length_c   1.000
_cell.angle_alpha   90.00
_cell.angle_beta   90.00
_cell.angle_gamma   90.00
#
_symmetry.space_group_name_H-M   'P 1'
#
loop_
_entity.id
_entity.type
_entity.pdbx_description
1 polymer ?
#
loop_
_entity_poly.entity_id
_entity_poly.type
_entity_poly.pdbx_seq_one_letter_code
_entity_poly.pdbx_strand_id
1 'polypeptide(L)'
;MTVRGTPDPETGMLIDLTLFERSLDSARSGLDHRLLDDVAGLGPATLENLCAWIWRTLADSVPGLHRVEVFRDSQGDRCSYQEGMG
;
A
#
# COMPACT_ATOMS: atom_id res chain seq x y z
N MET A 1 -3.10 -3.86 3.29
CA MET A 1 -3.67 -2.51 3.05
C MET A 1 -5.02 -2.39 3.76
N THR A 2 -5.36 -1.20 4.25
CA THR A 2 -6.65 -0.89 4.90
C THR A 2 -7.21 0.40 4.31
N VAL A 3 -8.50 0.41 3.99
CA VAL A 3 -9.26 1.59 3.56
C VAL A 3 -10.28 2.00 4.63
N ARG A 4 -10.62 3.28 4.71
CA ARG A 4 -11.62 3.85 5.62
C ARG A 4 -12.45 4.89 4.88
N GLY A 5 -13.75 4.91 5.13
CA GLY A 5 -14.66 5.90 4.55
C GLY A 5 -16.10 5.64 4.97
N THR A 6 -17.02 6.34 4.33
CA THR A 6 -18.45 6.07 4.41
C THR A 6 -18.84 5.13 3.27
N PRO A 7 -19.53 4.02 3.53
CA PRO A 7 -20.01 3.15 2.46
C PRO A 7 -20.98 3.90 1.55
N ASP A 8 -20.92 3.63 0.26
CA ASP A 8 -21.87 4.14 -0.70
C ASP A 8 -23.30 3.71 -0.32
N PRO A 9 -24.29 4.63 -0.32
CA PRO A 9 -25.63 4.34 0.21
C PRO A 9 -26.47 3.42 -0.69
N GLU A 10 -26.13 3.29 -1.98
CA GLU A 10 -26.87 2.44 -2.93
C GLU A 10 -26.29 1.02 -2.98
N THR A 11 -24.96 0.91 -2.96
CA THR A 11 -24.22 -0.35 -3.09
C THR A 11 -23.76 -0.95 -1.76
N GLY A 12 -23.67 -0.15 -0.70
CA GLY A 12 -23.15 -0.56 0.61
C GLY A 12 -21.63 -0.78 0.65
N MET A 13 -20.91 -0.45 -0.42
CA MET A 13 -19.46 -0.71 -0.53
C MET A 13 -18.63 0.52 -0.13
N LEU A 14 -17.50 0.29 0.53
CA LEU A 14 -16.50 1.34 0.80
C LEU A 14 -15.61 1.64 -0.42
N ILE A 15 -15.24 0.58 -1.14
CA ILE A 15 -14.45 0.62 -2.36
C ILE A 15 -14.85 -0.59 -3.21
N ASP A 16 -14.79 -0.44 -4.52
CA ASP A 16 -14.90 -1.56 -5.45
C ASP A 16 -13.73 -2.55 -5.23
N LEU A 17 -14.04 -3.83 -5.04
CA LEU A 17 -13.03 -4.86 -4.79
C LEU A 17 -12.07 -5.04 -5.97
N THR A 18 -12.53 -4.90 -7.21
CA THR A 18 -11.67 -5.00 -8.38
C THR A 18 -10.73 -3.79 -8.48
N LEU A 19 -11.16 -2.59 -8.08
CA LEU A 19 -10.26 -1.44 -7.92
C LEU A 19 -9.19 -1.71 -6.86
N PHE A 20 -9.59 -2.28 -5.72
CA PHE A 20 -8.68 -2.63 -4.63
C PHE A 20 -7.62 -3.64 -5.09
N GLU A 21 -8.03 -4.71 -5.78
CA GLU A 21 -7.12 -5.73 -6.31
C GLU A 21 -6.14 -5.16 -7.34
N ARG A 22 -6.62 -4.37 -8.32
CA ARG A 22 -5.75 -3.72 -9.31
C ARG A 22 -4.72 -2.80 -8.66
N SER A 23 -5.12 -2.09 -7.61
CA SER A 23 -4.22 -1.20 -6.88
C SER A 23 -3.11 -1.99 -6.19
N LEU A 24 -3.46 -3.10 -5.52
CA LEU A 24 -2.47 -4.00 -4.93
C LEU A 24 -1.52 -4.59 -5.99
N ASP A 25 -2.05 -4.98 -7.14
CA ASP A 25 -1.25 -5.52 -8.24
C ASP A 25 -0.27 -4.49 -8.81
N SER A 26 -0.69 -3.22 -8.93
CA SER A 26 0.18 -2.12 -9.35
C SER A 26 1.35 -1.92 -8.38
N ALA A 27 1.08 -1.93 -7.07
CA ALA A 27 2.15 -1.83 -6.07
C ALA A 27 3.08 -3.05 -6.11
N ARG A 28 2.52 -4.26 -6.25
CA ARG A 28 3.29 -5.50 -6.32
C ARG A 28 4.19 -5.52 -7.55
N SER A 29 3.66 -5.19 -8.72
CA SER A 29 4.38 -5.18 -10.01
C SER A 29 5.59 -4.23 -10.01
N GLY A 30 5.53 -3.15 -9.21
CA GLY A 30 6.66 -2.24 -9.05
C GLY A 30 7.82 -2.79 -8.21
N LEU A 31 7.56 -3.83 -7.40
CA LEU A 31 8.53 -4.45 -6.49
C LEU A 31 8.95 -5.85 -6.94
N ASP A 32 8.11 -6.53 -7.72
CA ASP A 32 8.30 -7.92 -8.11
C ASP A 32 9.53 -8.11 -9.01
N HIS A 33 10.29 -9.19 -8.74
CA HIS A 33 11.51 -9.54 -9.48
C HIS A 33 12.61 -8.45 -9.55
N ARG A 34 12.62 -7.49 -8.62
CA ARG A 34 13.64 -6.42 -8.55
C ARG A 34 14.44 -6.49 -7.24
N LEU A 35 15.70 -6.08 -7.30
CA LEU A 35 16.40 -5.68 -6.09
C LEU A 35 15.72 -4.41 -5.57
N LEU A 36 15.30 -4.43 -4.30
CA LEU A 36 14.59 -3.32 -3.70
C LEU A 36 15.38 -2.02 -3.80
N ASP A 37 16.70 -2.08 -3.66
CA ASP A 37 17.60 -0.92 -3.79
C ASP A 37 17.56 -0.26 -5.18
N ASP A 38 17.11 -0.96 -6.22
CA ASP A 38 16.98 -0.45 -7.59
C ASP A 38 15.58 0.17 -7.87
N VAL A 39 14.66 0.10 -6.90
CA VAL A 39 13.31 0.68 -7.05
C VAL A 39 13.39 2.19 -6.89
N ALA A 40 13.12 2.90 -8.00
CA ALA A 40 13.14 4.35 -8.02
C ALA A 40 12.23 4.97 -6.94
N GLY A 41 12.81 5.88 -6.15
CA GLY A 41 12.11 6.59 -5.07
C GLY A 41 11.87 5.77 -3.80
N LEU A 42 12.29 4.50 -3.73
CA LEU A 42 12.19 3.68 -2.51
C LEU A 42 13.19 4.16 -1.45
N GLY A 43 14.43 4.45 -1.84
CA GLY A 43 15.54 4.67 -0.91
C GLY A 43 16.05 3.34 -0.35
N PRO A 44 16.69 3.32 0.84
CA PRO A 44 17.14 2.08 1.47
C PRO A 44 16.01 1.05 1.60
N ALA A 45 16.29 -0.23 1.37
CA ALA A 45 15.33 -1.34 1.42
C ALA A 45 14.84 -1.72 2.85
N THR A 46 14.45 -0.72 3.64
CA THR A 46 13.83 -0.87 4.97
C THR A 46 12.32 -1.06 4.86
N LEU A 47 11.69 -1.60 5.91
CA LEU A 47 10.24 -1.85 5.91
C LEU A 47 9.44 -0.53 5.91
N GLU A 48 9.95 0.49 6.58
CA GLU A 48 9.41 1.84 6.65
C GLU A 48 9.36 2.47 5.25
N ASN A 49 10.47 2.41 4.51
CA ASN A 49 10.56 2.94 3.16
C ASN A 49 9.68 2.17 2.19
N LEU A 50 9.57 0.84 2.33
CA LEU A 50 8.60 0.04 1.57
C LEU A 50 7.17 0.49 1.84
N CYS A 51 6.78 0.65 3.09
CA CYS A 51 5.41 1.09 3.43
C CYS A 51 5.12 2.49 2.86
N ALA A 52 6.05 3.43 3.01
CA ALA A 52 5.91 4.79 2.50
C ALA A 52 5.92 4.86 0.96
N TRP A 53 6.70 4.01 0.29
CA TRP A 53 6.70 3.91 -1.17
C TRP A 53 5.38 3.33 -1.69
N ILE A 54 4.92 2.20 -1.12
CA ILE A 54 3.63 1.61 -1.49
C ILE A 54 2.50 2.63 -1.23
N TRP A 55 2.54 3.35 -0.11
CA TRP A 55 1.58 4.41 0.17
C TRP A 55 1.55 5.45 -0.96
N ARG A 56 2.70 6.03 -1.33
CA ARG A 56 2.79 7.05 -2.39
C ARG A 56 2.30 6.54 -3.75
N THR A 57 2.56 5.26 -4.05
CA THR A 57 2.07 4.63 -5.29
C THR A 57 0.55 4.47 -5.32
N LEU A 58 -0.10 4.33 -4.15
CA LEU A 58 -1.52 4.00 -4.04
C LEU A 58 -2.41 5.18 -3.63
N ALA A 59 -1.87 6.19 -2.96
CA ALA A 59 -2.65 7.28 -2.36
C ALA A 59 -3.53 8.02 -3.39
N ASP A 60 -3.04 8.21 -4.61
CA ASP A 60 -3.78 8.90 -5.68
C ASP A 60 -4.86 8.03 -6.34
N SER A 61 -4.77 6.70 -6.23
CA SER A 61 -5.63 5.74 -6.94
C SER A 61 -6.62 5.01 -6.03
N VAL A 62 -6.40 5.03 -4.71
CA VAL A 62 -7.21 4.33 -3.71
C VAL A 62 -7.89 5.35 -2.79
N PRO A 63 -9.16 5.72 -3.07
CA PRO A 63 -9.93 6.58 -2.19
C PRO A 63 -10.04 5.99 -0.78
N GLY A 64 -9.79 6.81 0.23
CA GLY A 64 -9.87 6.39 1.63
C GLY A 64 -8.75 5.44 2.05
N LEU A 65 -7.62 5.38 1.33
CA LEU A 65 -6.43 4.67 1.80
C LEU A 65 -6.07 5.16 3.20
N HIS A 66 -6.03 4.25 4.17
CA HIS A 66 -5.86 4.60 5.57
C HIS A 66 -4.58 4.01 6.18
N ARG A 67 -4.21 2.80 5.76
CA ARG A 67 -2.97 2.14 6.22
C ARG A 67 -2.39 1.21 5.17
N VAL A 68 -1.08 1.27 5.01
CA VAL A 68 -0.27 0.27 4.32
C VAL A 68 0.53 -0.51 5.37
N GLU A 69 0.63 -1.82 5.20
CA GLU A 69 1.39 -2.68 6.11
C GLU A 69 2.19 -3.68 5.27
N VAL A 70 3.46 -3.83 5.62
CA VAL A 70 4.39 -4.77 4.98
C VAL A 70 4.90 -5.73 6.03
N PHE A 71 4.85 -7.01 5.71
CA PHE A 71 5.32 -8.11 6.55
C PHE A 71 6.49 -8.82 5.88
N ARG A 72 7.54 -9.09 6.66
CA ARG A 72 8.70 -9.85 6.23
C ARG A 72 8.70 -11.22 6.89
N ASP A 73 8.31 -12.23 6.11
CA ASP A 73 8.12 -13.60 6.59
C ASP A 73 9.40 -14.22 7.18
N SER A 74 10.57 -13.87 6.64
CA SER A 74 11.84 -14.44 7.09
C SER A 74 12.20 -14.15 8.55
N GLN A 75 11.69 -13.06 9.13
CA GLN A 75 12.06 -12.58 10.47
C GLN A 75 10.85 -12.31 11.38
N GLY A 76 9.63 -12.36 10.84
CA GLY A 76 8.41 -11.99 11.57
C GLY A 76 8.23 -10.48 11.76
N ASP A 77 9.07 -9.67 11.13
CA ASP A 77 9.03 -8.21 11.24
C ASP A 77 7.85 -7.63 10.45
N ARG A 78 7.25 -6.57 11.00
CA ARG A 78 6.13 -5.87 10.40
C ARG A 78 6.27 -4.37 10.58
N CYS A 79 6.00 -3.61 9.53
CA CYS A 79 5.88 -2.17 9.59
C CYS A 79 4.53 -1.73 9.02
N SER A 80 3.96 -0.67 9.58
CA SER A 80 2.75 -0.05 9.07
C SER A 80 2.93 1.46 8.92
N TYR A 81 2.48 1.99 7.79
CA TYR A 81 2.39 3.43 7.51
C TYR A 81 0.93 3.85 7.45
N GLN A 82 0.58 4.96 8.11
CA GLN A 82 -0.80 5.45 8.22
C GLN A 82 -0.91 6.91 7.78
N GLU A 83 -2.09 7.28 7.29
CA GLU A 83 -2.44 8.67 6.97
C GLU A 83 -2.17 9.61 8.15
N GLY A 84 -1.52 10.75 7.89
CA GLY A 84 -1.19 11.75 8.91
C GLY A 84 0.11 11.50 9.70
N MET A 85 0.87 10.47 9.33
CA MET A 85 2.17 10.15 9.94
C MET A 85 3.37 10.76 9.17
N GLY A 86 3.13 11.78 8.33
CA GLY A 86 4.13 12.46 7.49
C GLY A 86 4.03 13.96 7.53
#